data_AF-A0A9N8M6Y3-F1
#
_entry.id   AF-A0A9N8M6Y3-F1
#
_cell.length_a   1.000
_cell.length_b   1.000
_cell.length_c   1.000
_cell.angle_alpha   90.00
_cell.angle_beta   90.00
_cell.angle_gamma   90.00
#
_symmetry.space_group_name_H-M   'P 1'
#
loop_
_entity.id
_entity.type
_entity.pdbx_description
1 polymer ?
#
loop_
_entity_poly.entity_id
_entity_poly.type
_entity_poly.pdbx_seq_one_letter_code
_entity_poly.pdbx_strand_id
1 'polypeptide(L)'
;EEDIGIIKEGQEGEAKQKGVRATEAQRRAIWLNMDKAHEHAQKMHDYEADTAARNRIIGRQLHRIIEKAAVLCQVTGTAMFVGFAHLEHGRHETKDVVWASPNICNPDHATLRKMTQDMHDSFISGTALYREAGRALRADELREHQAWIAEKIAFKRKQDRLEDENRKLRAQLERTSSVASTNVVSMPTSSTSTLSLS
;
A
#
# COMPACT_ATOMS: atom_id res chain seq x y z
N GLU A 1 12.06 13.61 -55.77
CA GLU A 1 12.61 12.26 -55.95
C GLU A 1 12.55 11.59 -54.57
N GLU A 2 11.34 11.27 -54.12
CA GLU A 2 10.70 9.96 -54.32
C GLU A 2 11.57 8.82 -53.79
N ASP A 3 11.19 8.26 -52.64
CA ASP A 3 10.73 6.87 -52.69
C ASP A 3 9.74 6.57 -51.55
N ILE A 4 8.54 6.17 -51.95
CA ILE A 4 7.41 5.79 -51.09
C ILE A 4 7.48 4.27 -50.93
N GLY A 5 8.00 3.81 -49.80
CA GLY A 5 7.98 2.39 -49.43
C GLY A 5 6.68 2.02 -48.71
N ILE A 6 5.69 1.52 -49.45
CA ILE A 6 4.50 0.83 -48.93
C ILE A 6 4.94 -0.44 -48.19
N ILE A 7 4.53 -0.64 -46.94
CA ILE A 7 4.58 -1.96 -46.28
C ILE A 7 3.21 -2.29 -45.69
N LYS A 8 2.71 -3.43 -46.17
CA LYS A 8 1.40 -4.06 -45.96
C LYS A 8 1.13 -4.41 -44.49
N GLU A 9 -0.15 -4.37 -44.14
CA GLU A 9 -0.72 -4.98 -42.93
C GLU A 9 -0.48 -6.50 -42.89
N GLY A 10 -0.30 -7.02 -41.67
CA GLY A 10 -0.50 -8.42 -41.33
C GLY A 10 0.76 -9.22 -41.04
N GLN A 11 1.17 -9.29 -39.76
CA GLN A 11 1.11 -10.52 -38.97
C GLN A 11 1.75 -10.32 -37.59
N GLU A 12 1.00 -10.76 -36.58
CA GLU A 12 1.38 -10.80 -35.18
C GLU A 12 2.69 -11.56 -34.97
N GLY A 13 3.60 -10.90 -34.26
CA GLY A 13 4.80 -11.48 -33.71
C GLY A 13 5.46 -10.40 -32.87
N GLU A 14 5.30 -10.48 -31.54
CA GLU A 14 6.02 -9.66 -30.56
C GLU A 14 7.53 -9.92 -30.68
N ALA A 15 8.16 -9.34 -31.71
CA ALA A 15 9.58 -9.16 -31.74
C ALA A 15 9.89 -8.09 -30.68
N LYS A 16 10.36 -8.53 -29.51
CA LYS A 16 11.01 -7.67 -28.51
C LYS A 16 11.95 -6.72 -29.26
N GLN A 17 11.52 -5.49 -29.47
CA GLN A 17 12.37 -4.43 -30.02
C GLN A 17 13.56 -4.34 -29.07
N LYS A 18 14.72 -4.83 -29.52
CA LYS A 18 16.00 -4.50 -28.91
C LYS A 18 16.19 -3.00 -29.11
N GLY A 19 15.65 -2.22 -28.18
CA GLY A 19 15.73 -0.77 -28.20
C GLY A 19 17.18 -0.34 -28.38
N VAL A 20 17.40 0.64 -29.26
CA VAL A 20 18.70 1.26 -29.50
C VAL A 20 19.31 1.64 -28.14
N ARG A 21 20.46 1.05 -27.81
CA ARG A 21 21.13 1.28 -26.53
C ARG A 21 21.53 2.75 -26.45
N ALA A 22 21.01 3.46 -25.45
CA ALA A 22 21.28 4.89 -25.27
C ALA A 22 22.79 5.19 -25.27
N THR A 23 23.17 6.29 -25.92
CA THR A 23 24.55 6.77 -25.93
C THR A 23 25.00 7.12 -24.51
N GLU A 24 26.30 7.22 -24.27
CA GLU A 24 26.81 7.62 -22.96
C GLU A 24 26.33 9.02 -22.56
N ALA A 25 26.32 9.96 -23.49
CA ALA A 25 25.82 11.31 -23.28
C ALA A 25 24.34 11.31 -22.85
N GLN A 26 23.50 10.51 -23.52
CA GLN A 26 22.09 10.35 -23.15
C GLN A 26 21.92 9.75 -21.75
N ARG A 27 22.73 8.73 -21.40
CA ARG A 27 22.70 8.13 -20.06
C ARG A 27 23.11 9.13 -18.97
N ARG A 28 24.16 9.93 -19.20
CA ARG A 28 24.56 10.99 -18.27
C ARG A 28 23.46 12.03 -18.10
N ALA A 29 22.79 12.44 -19.19
CA ALA A 29 21.68 13.38 -19.14
C ALA A 29 20.45 12.87 -18.36
N ILE A 30 20.29 11.55 -18.24
CA ILE A 30 19.28 10.93 -17.39
C ILE A 30 19.74 10.94 -15.94
N TRP A 31 20.88 10.32 -15.61
CA TRP A 31 21.28 10.06 -14.22
C TRP A 31 21.81 11.29 -13.47
N LEU A 32 22.28 12.33 -14.16
CA LEU A 32 22.72 13.59 -13.54
C LEU A 32 21.58 14.61 -13.38
N ASN A 33 20.36 14.27 -13.79
CA ASN A 33 19.17 15.06 -13.57
C ASN A 33 18.21 14.29 -12.67
N MET A 34 17.90 14.83 -11.48
CA MET A 34 17.13 14.09 -10.48
C MET A 34 15.75 13.65 -10.96
N ASP A 35 14.99 14.54 -11.61
CA ASP A 35 13.63 14.24 -12.07
C ASP A 35 13.64 13.12 -13.12
N LYS A 36 14.55 13.23 -14.11
CA LYS A 36 14.71 12.20 -15.15
C LYS A 36 15.24 10.89 -14.59
N ALA A 37 16.13 10.94 -13.61
CA ALA A 37 16.65 9.74 -12.95
C ALA A 37 15.52 8.99 -12.22
N HIS A 38 14.64 9.69 -11.49
CA HIS A 38 13.50 9.09 -10.82
C HIS A 38 12.49 8.49 -11.81
N GLU A 39 12.10 9.25 -12.84
CA GLU A 39 11.18 8.76 -13.86
C GLU A 39 11.74 7.51 -14.57
N HIS A 40 13.03 7.54 -14.93
CA HIS A 40 13.69 6.41 -15.58
C HIS A 40 13.76 5.19 -14.65
N ALA A 41 14.09 5.38 -13.36
CA ALA A 41 14.14 4.30 -12.40
C ALA A 41 12.76 3.65 -12.19
N GLN A 42 11.69 4.44 -12.07
CA GLN A 42 10.32 3.93 -11.92
C GLN A 42 9.84 3.13 -13.12
N LYS A 43 10.28 3.47 -14.34
CA LYS A 43 9.94 2.71 -15.55
C LYS A 43 10.68 1.37 -15.66
N MET A 44 11.87 1.28 -15.08
CA MET A 44 12.78 0.14 -15.25
C MET A 44 12.77 -0.83 -14.07
N HIS A 45 12.30 -0.39 -12.90
CA HIS A 45 12.40 -1.13 -11.65
C HIS A 45 11.10 -1.01 -10.86
N ASP A 46 10.58 -2.16 -10.44
CA ASP A 46 9.42 -2.23 -9.56
C ASP A 46 9.84 -2.06 -8.10
N TYR A 47 8.91 -1.51 -7.31
CA TYR A 47 9.07 -1.42 -5.87
C TYR A 47 8.91 -2.81 -5.23
N GLU A 48 9.91 -3.24 -4.45
CA GLU A 48 9.84 -4.48 -3.68
C GLU A 48 8.98 -4.26 -2.42
N ALA A 49 7.80 -4.88 -2.39
CA ALA A 49 6.87 -4.77 -1.27
C ALA A 49 7.30 -5.63 -0.06
N ASP A 50 7.93 -6.80 -0.29
CA ASP A 50 8.40 -7.64 0.81
C ASP A 50 9.60 -6.99 1.52
N THR A 51 9.43 -6.75 2.82
CA THR A 51 10.44 -6.13 3.66
C THR A 51 11.70 -6.98 3.77
N ALA A 52 11.56 -8.31 3.84
CA ALA A 52 12.70 -9.20 3.94
C ALA A 52 13.51 -9.22 2.63
N ALA A 53 12.83 -9.33 1.47
CA ALA A 53 13.46 -9.22 0.16
C ALA A 53 14.16 -7.87 -0.04
N ARG A 54 13.50 -6.76 0.33
CA ARG A 54 14.07 -5.41 0.23
C ARG A 54 15.33 -5.26 1.09
N ASN A 55 15.33 -5.73 2.34
CA ASN A 55 16.53 -5.73 3.19
C ASN A 55 17.69 -6.53 2.59
N ARG A 56 17.41 -7.68 1.96
CA ARG A 56 18.44 -8.47 1.26
C ARG A 56 19.03 -7.71 0.06
N ILE A 57 18.21 -6.99 -0.69
CA ILE A 57 18.67 -6.15 -1.80
C ILE A 57 19.56 -5.02 -1.27
N ILE A 58 19.10 -4.31 -0.23
CA ILE A 58 19.84 -3.22 0.41
C ILE A 58 21.21 -3.71 0.91
N GLY A 59 21.25 -4.80 1.68
CA GLY A 59 22.51 -5.33 2.23
C GLY A 59 23.53 -5.69 1.13
N ARG A 60 23.06 -6.20 -0.02
CA ARG A 60 23.93 -6.53 -1.16
C ARG A 60 24.43 -5.31 -1.95
N GLN A 61 23.70 -4.20 -1.95
CA GLN A 61 23.99 -3.07 -2.84
C GLN A 61 24.56 -1.84 -2.12
N LEU A 62 24.13 -1.57 -0.87
CA LEU A 62 24.49 -0.35 -0.16
C LEU A 62 26.00 -0.18 0.02
N HIS A 63 26.70 -1.25 0.41
CA HIS A 63 28.16 -1.20 0.57
C HIS A 63 28.87 -0.87 -0.75
N ARG A 64 28.34 -1.34 -1.90
CA ARG A 64 28.92 -1.07 -3.23
C ARG A 64 28.75 0.40 -3.61
N ILE A 65 27.62 1.01 -3.25
CA ILE A 65 27.38 2.44 -3.48
C ILE A 65 28.40 3.27 -2.69
N ILE A 66 28.58 2.96 -1.40
CA ILE A 66 29.55 3.63 -0.53
C ILE A 66 30.97 3.42 -1.05
N GLU A 67 31.33 2.20 -1.44
CA GLU A 67 32.64 1.89 -2.01
C GLU A 67 32.91 2.71 -3.28
N LYS A 68 31.96 2.77 -4.22
CA LYS A 68 32.12 3.56 -5.45
C LYS A 68 32.20 5.05 -5.18
N ALA A 69 31.42 5.57 -4.24
CA ALA A 69 31.52 6.97 -3.80
C ALA A 69 32.90 7.25 -3.20
N ALA A 70 33.40 6.38 -2.33
CA ALA A 70 34.72 6.52 -1.71
C ALA A 70 35.84 6.48 -2.75
N VAL A 71 35.82 5.54 -3.69
CA VAL A 71 36.81 5.45 -4.78
C VAL A 71 36.77 6.69 -5.66
N LEU A 72 35.57 7.16 -6.06
CA LEU A 72 35.43 8.34 -6.90
C LEU A 72 36.00 9.58 -6.19
N CYS A 73 35.64 9.78 -4.92
CA CYS A 73 36.17 10.86 -4.10
C CYS A 73 37.71 10.79 -4.02
N GLN A 74 38.28 9.61 -3.75
CA GLN A 74 39.73 9.45 -3.63
C GLN A 74 40.47 9.78 -4.93
N VAL A 75 39.92 9.38 -6.07
CA VAL A 75 40.55 9.59 -7.39
C VAL A 75 40.42 11.04 -7.86
N THR A 76 39.34 11.73 -7.49
CA THR A 76 39.02 13.06 -8.05
C THR A 76 39.16 14.22 -7.06
N GLY A 77 39.36 13.94 -5.77
CA GLY A 77 39.37 14.96 -4.72
C GLY A 77 38.02 15.64 -4.49
N THR A 78 36.94 15.10 -5.05
CA THR A 78 35.59 15.70 -4.97
C THR A 78 34.96 15.51 -3.60
N ALA A 79 34.11 16.45 -3.21
CA ALA A 79 33.30 16.35 -1.99
C ALA A 79 32.05 15.50 -2.27
N MET A 80 31.77 14.52 -1.40
CA MET A 80 30.63 13.62 -1.52
C MET A 80 29.99 13.38 -0.15
N PHE A 81 28.65 13.36 -0.14
CA PHE A 81 27.83 12.98 1.01
C PHE A 81 26.80 11.96 0.53
N VAL A 82 26.71 10.82 1.21
CA VAL A 82 25.78 9.75 0.89
C VAL A 82 25.00 9.39 2.15
N GLY A 83 23.69 9.63 2.12
CA GLY A 83 22.76 9.23 3.17
C GLY A 83 21.88 8.08 2.71
N PHE A 84 21.72 7.07 3.56
CA PHE A 84 20.80 5.96 3.38
C PHE A 84 19.97 5.80 4.65
N ALA A 85 18.66 5.69 4.48
CA ALA A 85 17.74 5.41 5.57
C ALA A 85 16.52 4.63 5.08
N HIS A 86 15.97 3.79 5.98
CA HIS A 86 14.66 3.18 5.76
C HIS A 86 13.56 4.22 6.01
N LEU A 87 12.68 4.48 5.05
CA LEU A 87 11.59 5.46 5.26
C LEU A 87 10.35 4.86 5.92
N GLU A 88 10.15 3.55 5.79
CA GLU A 88 9.02 2.87 6.39
C GLU A 88 9.07 2.89 7.92
N HIS A 89 7.90 2.87 8.56
CA HIS A 89 7.79 2.69 9.99
C HIS A 89 7.97 1.20 10.34
N GLY A 90 8.68 0.90 11.43
CA GLY A 90 8.88 -0.49 11.87
C GLY A 90 10.30 -0.75 12.35
N ARG A 91 10.57 -2.01 12.70
CA ARG A 91 11.91 -2.46 13.07
C ARG A 91 12.66 -2.85 11.80
N HIS A 92 13.76 -2.16 11.53
CA HIS A 92 14.63 -2.45 10.38
C HIS A 92 15.86 -3.21 10.85
N GLU A 93 16.25 -4.24 10.11
CA GLU A 93 17.49 -4.98 10.40
C GLU A 93 18.73 -4.16 10.03
N THR A 94 18.64 -3.37 8.96
CA THR A 94 19.73 -2.51 8.50
C THR A 94 19.62 -1.15 9.16
N LYS A 95 20.74 -0.67 9.71
CA LYS A 95 20.82 0.67 10.30
C LYS A 95 20.89 1.74 9.21
N ASP A 96 20.49 2.95 9.57
CA ASP A 96 20.75 4.13 8.76
C ASP A 96 22.25 4.31 8.59
N VAL A 97 22.66 4.70 7.39
CA VAL A 97 24.07 4.88 7.05
C VAL A 97 24.26 6.28 6.50
N VAL A 98 25.19 7.01 7.09
CA VAL A 98 25.70 8.26 6.54
C VAL A 98 27.18 8.10 6.31
N TRP A 99 27.62 8.38 5.10
CA TRP A 99 29.02 8.43 4.72
C TRP A 99 29.32 9.78 4.09
N ALA A 100 30.46 10.35 4.46
CA ALA A 100 30.94 11.63 3.95
C ALA A 100 32.42 11.49 3.58
N SER A 101 32.82 12.18 2.52
CA SER A 101 34.19 12.14 2.04
C SER A 101 35.18 12.75 3.06
N PRO A 102 36.44 12.28 3.13
CA PRO A 102 37.40 12.77 4.13
C PRO A 102 37.71 14.28 4.02
N ASN A 103 37.71 14.83 2.80
CA ASN A 103 37.99 16.24 2.53
C ASN A 103 36.96 17.20 3.17
N ILE A 104 35.69 16.80 3.29
CA ILE A 104 34.66 17.61 3.96
C ILE A 104 34.56 17.33 5.47
N CYS A 105 35.21 16.27 5.95
CA CYS A 105 35.32 15.91 7.35
C CYS A 105 36.61 16.43 8.02
N ASN A 106 37.53 17.01 7.24
CA ASN A 106 38.83 17.46 7.72
C ASN A 106 38.68 18.56 8.80
N PRO A 107 39.28 18.40 10.00
CA PRO A 107 39.26 19.45 11.04
C PRO A 107 39.87 20.78 10.60
N ASP A 108 40.81 20.78 9.65
CA ASP A 108 41.43 22.01 9.12
C ASP A 108 40.46 22.84 8.28
N HIS A 109 39.34 22.25 7.86
CA HIS A 109 38.29 22.90 7.07
C HIS A 109 37.01 23.03 7.88
N ALA A 110 37.06 23.82 8.96
CA ALA A 110 35.97 23.97 9.93
C ALA A 110 34.60 24.27 9.29
N THR A 111 34.54 25.10 8.24
CA THR A 111 33.29 25.41 7.52
C THR A 111 32.69 24.19 6.82
N LEU A 112 33.52 23.43 6.09
CA LEU A 112 33.05 22.21 5.39
C LEU A 112 32.66 21.12 6.38
N ARG A 113 33.41 20.99 7.48
CA ARG A 113 33.09 20.07 8.56
C ARG A 113 31.77 20.42 9.23
N LYS A 114 31.52 21.70 9.51
CA LYS A 114 30.24 22.15 10.06
C LYS A 114 29.09 21.88 9.11
N MET A 115 29.24 22.21 7.82
CA MET A 115 28.22 21.90 6.81
C MET A 115 27.90 20.40 6.76
N THR A 116 28.93 19.55 6.79
CA THR A 116 28.76 18.09 6.80
C THR A 116 28.03 17.60 8.04
N GLN A 117 28.33 18.19 9.21
CA GLN A 117 27.63 17.91 10.46
C GLN A 117 26.16 18.34 10.38
N ASP A 118 25.88 19.55 9.87
CA ASP A 118 24.52 20.07 9.72
C ASP A 118 23.69 19.20 8.75
N MET A 119 24.31 18.71 7.66
CA MET A 119 23.70 17.76 6.73
C MET A 119 23.40 16.40 7.40
N HIS A 120 24.35 15.87 8.17
CA HIS A 120 24.16 14.64 8.94
C HIS A 120 22.99 14.77 9.92
N ASP A 121 22.99 15.83 10.72
CA ASP A 121 21.98 16.03 11.76
C ASP A 121 20.59 16.28 11.17
N SER A 122 20.52 17.05 10.07
CA SER A 122 19.27 17.26 9.32
C SER A 122 18.74 15.96 8.72
N PHE A 123 19.62 15.11 8.18
CA PHE A 123 19.23 13.82 7.61
C PHE A 123 18.67 12.87 8.67
N ILE A 124 19.36 12.73 9.80
CA ILE A 124 18.94 11.84 10.88
C ILE A 124 17.64 12.32 11.52
N SER A 125 17.55 13.62 11.86
CA SER A 125 16.36 14.20 12.48
C SER A 125 15.15 14.17 11.52
N GLY A 126 15.32 14.57 10.27
CA GLY A 126 14.26 14.54 9.26
C GLY A 126 13.73 13.13 9.00
N THR A 127 14.62 12.14 8.95
CA THR A 127 14.24 10.72 8.83
C THR A 127 13.45 10.25 10.05
N ALA A 128 13.89 10.62 11.26
CA ALA A 128 13.19 10.24 12.48
C ALA A 128 11.77 10.83 12.55
N LEU A 129 11.63 12.13 12.21
CA LEU A 129 10.34 12.83 12.14
C LEU A 129 9.41 12.20 11.10
N TYR A 130 9.92 11.89 9.92
CA TYR A 130 9.13 11.22 8.87
C TYR A 130 8.59 9.86 9.36
N ARG A 131 9.43 9.04 10.00
CA ARG A 131 9.01 7.75 10.56
C ARG A 131 7.98 7.91 11.68
N GLU A 132 8.10 8.95 12.49
CA GLU A 132 7.16 9.25 13.56
C GLU A 132 5.78 9.63 13.00
N ALA A 133 5.74 10.50 12.01
CA ALA A 133 4.51 10.84 11.30
C ALA A 133 3.86 9.59 10.68
N GLY A 134 4.66 8.70 10.08
CA GLY A 134 4.18 7.43 9.54
C GLY A 134 3.63 6.47 10.60
N ARG A 135 4.21 6.44 11.81
CA ARG A 135 3.68 5.65 12.93
C ARG A 135 2.34 6.20 13.42
N ALA A 136 2.20 7.52 13.50
CA ALA A 136 0.97 8.18 13.92
C ALA A 136 -0.17 7.87 12.94
N LEU A 137 0.07 8.04 11.64
CA LEU A 137 -0.92 7.75 10.59
C LEU A 137 -1.41 6.29 10.66
N ARG A 138 -0.49 5.32 10.74
CA ARG A 138 -0.84 3.90 10.85
C ARG A 138 -1.63 3.58 12.12
N ALA A 139 -1.32 4.26 13.23
CA ALA A 139 -2.04 4.07 14.48
C ALA A 139 -3.48 4.59 14.38
N ASP A 140 -3.71 5.66 13.61
CA ASP A 140 -5.05 6.18 13.31
C ASP A 140 -5.82 5.22 12.39
N GLU A 141 -5.23 4.81 11.27
CA GLU A 141 -5.83 3.84 10.34
C GLU A 141 -6.21 2.53 11.05
N LEU A 142 -5.35 2.04 11.96
CA LEU A 142 -5.63 0.82 12.72
C LEU A 142 -6.80 1.01 13.68
N ARG A 143 -6.92 2.18 14.33
CA ARG A 143 -8.04 2.51 15.21
C ARG A 143 -9.35 2.59 14.45
N GLU A 144 -9.35 3.26 13.29
CA GLU A 144 -10.51 3.37 12.42
C GLU A 144 -10.95 1.99 11.91
N HIS A 145 -10.00 1.17 11.47
CA HIS A 145 -10.29 -0.19 11.00
C HIS A 145 -10.85 -1.08 12.12
N GLN A 146 -10.33 -0.98 13.34
CA GLN A 146 -10.86 -1.69 14.50
C GLN A 146 -12.28 -1.23 14.86
N ALA A 147 -12.54 0.08 14.82
CA ALA A 147 -13.88 0.63 15.03
C ALA A 147 -14.87 0.11 13.98
N TRP A 148 -14.47 0.12 12.71
CA TRP A 148 -15.28 -0.41 11.61
C TRP A 148 -15.58 -1.90 11.77
N ILE A 149 -14.60 -2.71 12.16
CA ILE A 149 -14.83 -4.14 12.46
C ILE A 149 -15.84 -4.30 13.61
N ALA A 150 -15.69 -3.52 14.68
CA ALA A 150 -16.58 -3.57 15.82
C ALA A 150 -18.03 -3.21 15.44
N GLU A 151 -18.21 -2.16 14.63
CA GLU A 151 -19.52 -1.78 14.07
C GLU A 151 -20.11 -2.89 13.20
N LYS A 152 -19.31 -3.49 12.32
CA LYS A 152 -19.75 -4.59 11.45
C LYS A 152 -20.21 -5.80 12.26
N ILE A 153 -19.51 -6.14 13.34
CA ILE A 153 -19.89 -7.21 14.27
C ILE A 153 -21.20 -6.85 15.00
N ALA A 154 -21.32 -5.61 15.50
CA ALA A 154 -22.51 -5.15 16.18
C ALA A 154 -23.74 -5.13 15.27
N PHE A 155 -23.57 -4.68 14.03
CA PHE A 155 -24.61 -4.69 13.01
C PHE A 155 -25.06 -6.11 12.67
N LYS A 156 -24.10 -7.03 12.45
CA LYS A 156 -24.41 -8.44 12.20
C LYS A 156 -25.20 -9.07 13.35
N ARG A 157 -24.82 -8.82 14.61
CA ARG A 157 -25.57 -9.29 15.78
C ARG A 157 -27.00 -8.75 15.85
N LYS A 158 -27.22 -7.48 15.47
CA LYS A 158 -28.55 -6.89 15.41
C LYS A 158 -29.39 -7.52 14.29
N GLN A 159 -28.78 -7.76 13.13
CA GLN A 159 -29.45 -8.43 12.02
C GLN A 159 -29.88 -9.85 12.41
N ASP A 160 -28.96 -10.65 12.97
CA ASP A 160 -29.27 -12.01 13.43
C ASP A 160 -30.43 -12.02 14.43
N ARG A 161 -30.45 -11.06 15.37
CA ARG A 161 -31.55 -10.91 16.34
C ARG A 161 -32.89 -10.55 15.67
N LEU A 162 -32.88 -9.61 14.72
CA LEU A 162 -34.10 -9.20 14.01
C LEU A 162 -34.63 -10.32 13.09
N GLU A 163 -33.74 -11.12 12.51
CA GLU A 163 -34.11 -12.31 11.72
C GLU A 163 -34.75 -13.39 12.62
N ASP A 164 -34.21 -13.62 13.81
CA ASP A 164 -34.79 -14.54 14.80
C ASP A 164 -36.15 -14.06 15.32
N GLU A 165 -36.30 -12.76 15.61
CA GLU A 165 -37.58 -12.16 16.00
C GLU A 165 -38.62 -12.28 14.88
N ASN A 166 -38.24 -12.01 13.62
CA ASN A 166 -39.12 -12.22 12.47
C ASN A 166 -39.54 -13.69 12.31
N ARG A 167 -38.60 -14.63 12.49
CA ARG A 167 -38.89 -16.07 12.42
C ARG A 167 -39.90 -16.49 13.48
N LYS A 168 -39.73 -15.99 14.72
CA LYS A 168 -40.67 -16.25 15.82
C LYS A 168 -42.05 -15.66 15.54
N LEU A 169 -42.11 -14.43 15.04
CA LEU A 169 -43.38 -13.78 14.68
C LEU A 169 -44.10 -14.50 13.55
N ARG A 170 -43.39 -14.95 12.50
CA ARG A 170 -43.96 -15.76 11.42
C ARG A 170 -44.52 -17.09 11.92
N ALA A 171 -43.77 -17.79 12.77
CA ALA A 171 -44.23 -19.04 13.38
C ALA A 171 -45.45 -18.83 14.31
N GLN A 172 -45.54 -17.68 15.00
CA GLN A 172 -46.73 -17.32 15.78
C GLN A 172 -47.93 -17.03 14.89
N LEU A 173 -47.74 -16.29 13.80
CA LEU A 173 -48.78 -15.99 12.80
C LEU A 173 -49.38 -17.26 12.18
N GLU A 174 -48.53 -18.21 11.77
CA GLU A 174 -48.96 -19.52 11.25
C GLU A 174 -49.73 -20.35 12.30
N ARG A 175 -49.32 -20.28 13.57
CA ARG A 175 -50.06 -20.92 14.67
C ARG A 175 -51.42 -20.26 14.92
N THR A 176 -51.51 -18.93 14.87
CA THR A 176 -52.79 -18.24 15.03
C THR A 176 -53.73 -18.40 13.82
N SER A 177 -53.21 -18.48 12.58
CA SER A 177 -54.05 -18.70 11.40
C SER A 177 -54.58 -20.14 11.31
N SER A 178 -53.80 -21.13 11.77
CA SER A 178 -54.26 -22.51 11.85
C SER A 178 -55.37 -22.70 12.90
N VAL A 179 -55.32 -22.00 14.05
CA VAL A 179 -56.39 -22.02 15.07
C VAL A 179 -57.66 -21.27 14.64
N ALA A 180 -57.53 -20.18 13.88
CA ALA A 180 -58.68 -19.47 13.30
C ALA A 180 -59.41 -20.31 12.23
N SER A 181 -58.70 -21.20 11.54
CA SER A 181 -59.27 -22.09 10.51
C SER A 181 -60.03 -23.28 11.11
N THR A 182 -59.73 -23.69 12.34
CA THR A 182 -60.44 -24.80 13.02
C THR A 182 -61.72 -24.36 13.73
N ASN A 183 -61.92 -23.07 13.99
CA ASN A 183 -63.08 -22.56 14.74
C ASN A 183 -64.29 -22.15 13.87
N VAL A 184 -64.26 -22.40 12.56
CA VAL A 184 -65.38 -22.05 11.65
C VAL A 184 -66.33 -23.23 11.35
N VAL A 185 -66.10 -24.42 11.90
CA VAL A 185 -66.96 -25.60 11.67
C VAL A 185 -67.53 -26.10 12.98
N SER A 186 -68.53 -25.40 13.52
CA SER A 186 -69.57 -25.95 14.41
C SER A 186 -70.67 -24.90 14.64
N MET A 187 -71.48 -24.64 13.62
CA MET A 187 -72.84 -24.15 13.86
C MET A 187 -73.75 -25.37 14.06
N PRO A 188 -74.35 -25.57 15.25
CA PRO A 188 -75.39 -26.58 15.41
C PRO A 188 -76.68 -26.06 14.75
N THR A 189 -77.17 -26.81 13.76
CA THR A 189 -78.51 -26.65 13.19
C THR A 189 -79.55 -26.95 14.27
N SER A 190 -80.26 -25.92 14.75
CA SER A 190 -81.37 -26.06 15.69
C SER A 190 -82.58 -26.70 14.99
N SER A 191 -83.05 -27.80 15.57
CA SER A 191 -84.26 -28.54 15.22
C SER A 191 -85.50 -27.65 15.35
N THR A 192 -86.28 -27.55 14.27
CA THR A 192 -87.63 -26.96 14.29
C THR A 192 -88.64 -28.10 14.47
N SER A 193 -89.27 -28.19 15.62
CA SER A 193 -90.41 -29.08 15.86
C SER A 193 -91.68 -28.48 15.26
N THR A 194 -92.26 -29.15 14.27
CA THR A 194 -93.58 -28.85 13.72
C THR A 194 -94.68 -29.48 14.60
N LEU A 195 -95.53 -28.63 15.16
CA LEU A 195 -96.80 -29.01 15.79
C LEU A 195 -97.82 -29.36 14.69
N SER A 196 -98.32 -30.60 14.66
CA SER A 196 -99.47 -30.99 13.85
C SER A 196 -100.73 -31.08 14.71
N LEU A 197 -101.74 -30.28 14.38
CA LEU A 197 -103.12 -30.44 14.82
C LEU A 197 -103.73 -31.73 14.25
N SER A 198 -104.45 -32.48 15.08
CA SER A 198 -105.84 -32.95 14.88
C SER A 198 -106.28 -33.76 16.10
#